data_AF-A0AB73NTM0-F1
#
_entry.id   AF-A0AB73NTM0-F1
#
_cell.length_a   1.000
_cell.length_b   1.000
_cell.length_c   1.000
_cell.angle_alpha   90.00
_cell.angle_beta   90.00
_cell.angle_gamma   90.00
#
_symmetry.space_group_name_H-M   'P 1'
#
loop_
_entity.id
_entity.type
_entity.pdbx_description
1 polymer ?
#
loop_
_entity_poly.entity_id
_entity_poly.type
_entity_poly.pdbx_seq_one_letter_code
_entity_poly.pdbx_strand_id
1 'polypeptide(L)'
;MEALKHAAYVASPGLGARADFTLATNTFWARSFESREPSNTVYLVGGVTCTDQTMDCKESGGVRAFRFEGQGRLVDVSGEVLPAAPTLSEEEVRRYQAYAEPVPILDVSRLWQVPVLRWVIESDPDAPLSDDPRYYNDWAYLHFGFLVWTGQRFELKDKVDRSRWPCRPVAEGKPACSDALDSRGDRFVTP
;
A
#
# COMPACT_ATOMS: atom_id res chain seq x y z
N MET A 1 -23.49 -7.40 10.43
CA MET A 1 -22.49 -8.37 10.92
C MET A 1 -21.93 -9.27 9.83
N GLU A 2 -22.65 -9.56 8.73
CA GLU A 2 -22.15 -10.42 7.64
C GLU A 2 -20.83 -9.93 7.02
N ALA A 3 -20.63 -8.60 6.91
CA ALA A 3 -19.39 -8.01 6.38
C ALA A 3 -18.11 -8.35 7.19
N LEU A 4 -18.25 -8.75 8.45
CA LEU A 4 -17.11 -9.08 9.33
C LEU A 4 -16.89 -10.59 9.47
N LYS A 5 -17.71 -11.43 8.82
CA LYS A 5 -17.68 -12.89 8.97
C LYS A 5 -16.34 -13.53 8.59
N HIS A 6 -15.62 -12.90 7.66
CA HIS A 6 -14.28 -13.29 7.21
C HIS A 6 -13.22 -12.25 7.54
N ALA A 7 -13.47 -11.41 8.56
CA ALA A 7 -12.52 -10.39 8.95
C ALA A 7 -11.26 -11.01 9.55
N ALA A 8 -10.10 -10.50 9.13
CA ALA A 8 -8.82 -10.79 9.75
C ALA A 8 -8.39 -9.61 10.64
N TYR A 9 -7.82 -9.96 11.80
CA TYR A 9 -7.29 -9.01 12.77
C TYR A 9 -5.83 -9.31 13.04
N VAL A 10 -4.96 -8.32 12.87
CA VAL A 10 -3.53 -8.48 13.07
C VAL A 10 -2.99 -7.31 13.88
N ALA A 11 -2.18 -7.61 14.90
CA ALA A 11 -1.33 -6.65 15.56
C ALA A 11 0.07 -6.73 14.95
N SER A 12 0.59 -5.60 14.48
CA SER A 12 1.88 -5.49 13.79
C SER A 12 2.76 -4.47 14.50
N PRO A 13 4.09 -4.54 14.37
CA PRO A 13 4.97 -3.49 14.86
C PRO A 13 4.59 -2.13 14.23
N GLY A 14 4.38 -1.12 15.09
CA GLY A 14 4.17 0.28 14.73
C GLY A 14 5.37 1.15 15.11
N LEU A 15 5.31 2.44 14.81
CA LEU A 15 6.36 3.41 15.22
C LEU A 15 6.11 4.05 16.60
N GLY A 16 4.94 3.80 17.19
CA GLY A 16 4.56 4.32 18.51
C GLY A 16 4.87 3.37 19.66
N ALA A 17 4.32 3.70 20.84
CA ALA A 17 4.42 2.86 22.04
C ALA A 17 3.52 1.63 22.00
N ARG A 18 2.58 1.57 21.05
CA ARG A 18 1.61 0.49 20.86
C ARG A 18 1.81 -0.15 19.48
N ALA A 19 1.30 -1.37 19.35
CA ALA A 19 1.20 -2.03 18.06
C ALA A 19 0.22 -1.29 17.15
N ASP A 20 0.47 -1.38 15.85
CA ASP A 20 -0.51 -1.06 14.82
C ASP A 20 -1.53 -2.19 14.75
N PHE A 21 -2.81 -1.87 14.58
CA PHE A 21 -3.88 -2.84 14.41
C PHE A 21 -4.45 -2.75 13.00
N THR A 22 -4.53 -3.90 12.33
CA THR A 22 -5.19 -4.04 11.03
C THR A 22 -6.46 -4.85 11.18
N LEU A 23 -7.56 -4.32 10.64
CA LEU A 23 -8.79 -5.03 10.31
C LEU A 23 -8.86 -5.13 8.79
N ALA A 24 -8.93 -6.34 8.25
CA ALA A 24 -9.16 -6.56 6.82
C ALA A 24 -10.43 -7.38 6.62
N THR A 25 -11.25 -6.96 5.67
CA THR A 25 -12.46 -7.67 5.23
C THR A 25 -12.38 -7.91 3.72
N ASN A 26 -13.40 -8.53 3.13
CA ASN A 26 -13.47 -8.71 1.68
C ASN A 26 -13.72 -7.42 0.90
N THR A 27 -14.17 -6.35 1.56
CA THR A 27 -14.60 -5.11 0.89
C THR A 27 -13.83 -3.89 1.32
N PHE A 28 -13.20 -3.90 2.49
CA PHE A 28 -12.36 -2.81 2.96
C PHE A 28 -11.34 -3.31 3.96
N TRP A 29 -10.32 -2.49 4.18
CA TRP A 29 -9.39 -2.66 5.29
C TRP A 29 -9.23 -1.34 6.02
N ALA A 30 -8.88 -1.43 7.31
CA ALA A 30 -8.49 -0.32 8.14
C ALA A 30 -7.24 -0.70 8.91
N ARG A 31 -6.24 0.18 8.96
CA ARG A 31 -5.04 -0.03 9.76
C ARG A 31 -4.67 1.23 10.52
N SER A 32 -4.34 1.11 11.81
CA SER A 32 -3.68 2.18 12.56
C SER A 32 -2.20 2.28 12.22
N PHE A 33 -1.69 3.50 12.22
CA PHE A 33 -0.29 3.85 12.04
C PHE A 33 0.12 4.69 13.24
N GLU A 34 0.63 4.01 14.26
CA GLU A 34 0.99 4.63 15.52
C GLU A 34 2.22 5.53 15.36
N SER A 35 2.23 6.61 16.14
CA SER A 35 3.36 7.50 16.30
C SER A 35 3.87 7.50 17.73
N ARG A 36 5.12 7.92 17.92
CA ARG A 36 5.66 8.20 19.25
C ARG A 36 4.88 9.30 19.97
N GLU A 37 4.35 10.26 19.21
CA GLU A 37 3.41 11.26 19.69
C GLU A 37 1.99 10.77 19.40
N PRO A 38 1.21 10.34 20.40
CA PRO A 38 -0.10 9.72 20.17
C PRO A 38 -1.09 10.60 19.38
N SER A 39 -0.95 11.93 19.44
CA SER A 39 -1.79 12.83 18.64
C SER A 39 -1.54 12.72 17.13
N ASN A 40 -0.42 12.13 16.70
CA ASN A 40 -0.09 11.93 15.30
C ASN A 40 -0.52 10.55 14.77
N THR A 41 -1.06 9.67 15.62
CA THR A 41 -1.58 8.38 15.17
C THR A 41 -2.72 8.58 14.18
N VAL A 42 -2.62 7.90 13.04
CA VAL A 42 -3.67 7.94 12.00
C VAL A 42 -4.20 6.54 11.71
N TYR A 43 -5.38 6.49 11.10
CA TYR A 43 -6.02 5.28 10.62
C TYR A 43 -6.19 5.42 9.12
N LEU A 44 -5.50 4.57 8.35
CA LEU A 44 -5.78 4.45 6.92
C LEU A 44 -6.95 3.50 6.71
N VAL A 45 -7.86 3.88 5.83
CA VAL A 45 -9.00 3.07 5.39
C VAL A 45 -8.97 3.00 3.87
N GLY A 46 -9.03 1.79 3.31
CA GLY A 46 -8.99 1.56 1.87
C GLY A 46 -9.91 0.42 1.43
N GLY A 47 -10.04 0.24 0.11
CA GLY A 47 -10.92 -0.77 -0.52
C GLY A 47 -12.33 -0.26 -0.85
N VAL A 48 -12.63 1.00 -0.56
CA VAL A 48 -13.91 1.60 -0.94
C VAL A 48 -13.87 2.02 -2.40
N THR A 49 -14.82 1.53 -3.21
CA THR A 49 -14.96 1.94 -4.61
C THR A 49 -15.29 3.43 -4.67
N CYS A 50 -14.44 4.18 -5.35
CA CYS A 50 -14.65 5.61 -5.53
C CYS A 50 -15.48 5.86 -6.78
N THR A 51 -16.64 6.48 -6.60
CA THR A 51 -17.44 7.01 -7.71
C THR A 51 -17.65 8.50 -7.48
N ASP A 52 -17.82 9.26 -8.56
CA ASP A 52 -18.12 10.70 -8.51
C ASP A 52 -19.38 11.02 -7.67
N GLN A 53 -20.23 10.01 -7.40
CA GLN A 53 -21.44 10.13 -6.60
C GLN A 53 -21.25 9.77 -5.11
N THR A 54 -20.16 9.10 -4.73
CA THR A 54 -19.96 8.58 -3.37
C THR A 54 -18.81 9.22 -2.62
N MET A 55 -17.62 9.37 -3.23
CA MET A 55 -16.44 10.01 -2.62
C MET A 55 -15.44 10.48 -3.69
N ASP A 56 -14.97 11.73 -3.57
CA ASP A 56 -13.87 12.24 -4.40
C ASP A 56 -12.52 11.70 -3.90
N CYS A 57 -12.06 10.61 -4.51
CA CYS A 57 -10.81 9.94 -4.13
C CYS A 57 -9.62 10.31 -5.01
N LYS A 58 -9.75 11.27 -5.94
CA LYS A 58 -8.79 11.53 -7.01
C LYS A 58 -7.34 11.69 -6.52
N GLU A 59 -7.14 12.27 -5.35
CA GLU A 59 -5.80 12.56 -4.83
C GLU A 59 -5.12 11.39 -4.09
N SER A 60 -5.88 10.36 -3.70
CA SER A 60 -5.45 9.35 -2.73
C SER A 60 -5.57 7.91 -3.22
N GLY A 61 -5.97 7.72 -4.48
CA GLY A 61 -6.21 6.40 -5.09
C GLY A 61 -7.12 5.49 -4.27
N GLY A 62 -8.14 6.07 -3.63
CA GLY A 62 -9.15 5.33 -2.87
C GLY A 62 -8.80 5.00 -1.42
N VAL A 63 -7.71 5.54 -0.88
CA VAL A 63 -7.35 5.41 0.55
C VAL A 63 -7.56 6.74 1.27
N ARG A 64 -8.18 6.71 2.45
CA ARG A 64 -8.38 7.88 3.30
C ARG A 64 -7.65 7.72 4.62
N ALA A 65 -7.13 8.82 5.15
CA ALA A 65 -6.46 8.87 6.43
C ALA A 65 -7.31 9.66 7.44
N PHE A 66 -7.53 9.08 8.62
CA PHE A 66 -8.28 9.71 9.68
C PHE A 66 -7.44 9.84 10.95
N ARG A 67 -7.61 10.95 11.68
CA ARG A 67 -6.99 11.18 12.99
C ARG A 67 -8.08 11.36 14.04
N PHE A 68 -7.83 10.86 15.24
CA PHE A 68 -8.76 11.03 16.36
C PHE A 68 -8.44 12.32 17.13
N GLU A 69 -9.36 13.28 17.20
CA GLU A 69 -9.14 14.60 17.83
C GLU A 69 -9.81 14.72 19.22
N GLY A 70 -9.82 13.64 19.99
CA GLY A 70 -10.51 13.59 21.27
C GLY A 70 -12.04 13.59 21.13
N GLN A 71 -12.75 13.39 22.24
CA GLN A 71 -14.22 13.41 22.31
C GLN A 71 -14.95 12.47 21.31
N GLY A 72 -14.30 11.41 20.83
CA GLY A 72 -14.94 10.46 19.90
C GLY A 72 -14.89 10.88 18.43
N ARG A 73 -14.23 11.98 18.08
CA ARG A 73 -14.26 12.53 16.71
C ARG A 73 -13.09 12.04 15.87
N LEU A 74 -13.40 11.50 14.69
CA LEU A 74 -12.45 11.24 13.61
C LEU A 74 -12.51 12.38 12.58
N VAL A 75 -11.34 12.84 12.14
CA VAL A 75 -11.18 13.90 11.15
C VAL A 75 -10.40 13.37 9.97
N ASP A 76 -10.87 13.66 8.75
CA ASP A 76 -10.13 13.35 7.53
C ASP A 76 -8.89 14.26 7.45
N VAL A 77 -7.72 13.64 7.51
CA VAL A 77 -6.41 14.30 7.44
C VAL A 77 -5.64 13.85 6.20
N SER A 78 -6.32 13.29 5.19
CA SER A 78 -5.69 12.69 4.00
C SER A 78 -4.74 13.65 3.31
N GLY A 79 -5.17 14.89 3.07
CA GLY A 79 -4.33 15.91 2.44
C GLY A 79 -3.13 16.37 3.28
N GLU A 80 -3.11 16.10 4.59
CA GLU A 80 -1.98 16.41 5.46
C GLU A 80 -0.94 15.28 5.49
N VAL A 81 -1.41 14.04 5.47
CA VAL A 81 -0.57 12.87 5.79
C VAL A 81 -0.28 11.97 4.60
N LEU A 82 -1.07 12.00 3.54
CA LEU A 82 -0.80 11.24 2.31
C LEU A 82 -0.12 12.17 1.30
N PRO A 83 0.98 11.73 0.66
CA PRO A 83 1.47 12.43 -0.51
C PRO A 83 0.48 12.24 -1.68
N ALA A 84 0.57 13.12 -2.68
CA ALA A 84 -0.20 12.95 -3.91
C ALA A 84 0.10 11.58 -4.54
N ALA A 85 -0.95 10.91 -5.02
CA ALA A 85 -0.79 9.67 -5.77
C ALA A 85 0.06 9.91 -7.04
N PRO A 86 0.93 8.95 -7.44
CA PRO A 86 1.65 9.03 -8.69
C PRO A 86 0.68 9.19 -9.86
N THR A 87 0.96 10.15 -10.74
CA THR A 87 0.20 10.35 -11.98
C THR A 87 1.02 9.87 -13.17
N LEU A 88 0.32 9.43 -14.22
CA LEU A 88 0.94 9.08 -15.49
C LEU A 88 0.88 10.27 -16.45
N SER A 89 1.96 10.49 -17.17
CA SER A 89 1.96 11.32 -18.38
C SER A 89 1.11 10.68 -19.48
N GLU A 90 0.67 11.47 -20.45
CA GLU A 90 -0.09 10.94 -21.59
C GLU A 90 0.69 9.88 -22.40
N GLU A 91 2.01 10.00 -22.45
CA GLU A 91 2.87 9.01 -23.11
C GLU A 91 2.87 7.68 -22.35
N GLU A 92 3.00 7.72 -21.03
CA GLU A 92 2.92 6.53 -20.18
C GLU A 92 1.55 5.87 -20.27
N VAL A 93 0.46 6.66 -20.27
CA VAL A 93 -0.90 6.13 -20.50
C VAL A 93 -0.96 5.39 -21.85
N ARG A 94 -0.48 6.00 -22.93
CA ARG A 94 -0.48 5.37 -24.27
C ARG A 94 0.39 4.11 -24.32
N ARG A 95 1.52 4.09 -23.61
CA ARG A 95 2.41 2.92 -23.53
C ARG A 95 1.76 1.79 -22.74
N TYR A 96 1.14 2.08 -21.60
CA TYR A 96 0.62 1.08 -20.67
C TYR A 96 -0.76 0.56 -21.03
N GLN A 97 -1.64 1.36 -21.63
CA GLN A 97 -3.03 0.97 -21.94
C GLN A 97 -3.18 -0.31 -22.77
N ALA A 98 -2.15 -0.70 -23.54
CA ALA A 98 -2.19 -1.92 -24.35
C ALA A 98 -1.91 -3.19 -23.52
N TYR A 99 -1.37 -3.03 -22.31
CA TYR A 99 -0.88 -4.12 -21.46
C TYR A 99 -1.46 -4.07 -20.04
N ALA A 100 -2.06 -2.96 -19.62
CA ALA A 100 -2.52 -2.75 -18.25
C ALA A 100 -3.66 -1.73 -18.22
N GLU A 101 -4.43 -1.73 -17.13
CA GLU A 101 -5.19 -0.54 -16.75
C GLU A 101 -4.18 0.52 -16.26
N PRO A 102 -4.06 1.69 -16.92
CA PRO A 102 -3.01 2.67 -16.63
C PRO A 102 -3.39 3.52 -15.40
N VAL A 103 -3.69 2.87 -14.28
CA VAL A 103 -4.09 3.51 -13.03
C VAL A 103 -3.27 2.89 -11.90
N PRO A 104 -2.36 3.65 -11.26
CA PRO A 104 -1.63 3.15 -10.09
C PRO A 104 -2.57 2.75 -8.96
N ILE A 105 -2.33 1.58 -8.37
CA ILE A 105 -3.03 1.04 -7.20
C ILE A 105 -2.04 0.79 -6.06
N LEU A 106 -2.54 0.72 -4.82
CA LEU A 106 -1.71 0.39 -3.67
C LEU A 106 -1.64 -1.13 -3.46
N ASP A 107 -0.44 -1.68 -3.57
CA ASP A 107 -0.09 -2.98 -3.03
C ASP A 107 -0.07 -2.90 -1.49
N VAL A 108 -1.07 -3.55 -0.89
CA VAL A 108 -1.28 -3.64 0.56
C VAL A 108 -0.90 -5.01 1.12
N SER A 109 -0.25 -5.87 0.32
CA SER A 109 0.03 -7.27 0.67
C SER A 109 1.00 -7.43 1.86
N ARG A 110 1.73 -6.37 2.24
CA ARG A 110 2.62 -6.31 3.41
C ARG A 110 2.06 -5.50 4.59
N LEU A 111 0.83 -5.00 4.45
CA LEU A 111 0.17 -4.15 5.44
C LEU A 111 -0.12 -4.87 6.77
N TRP A 112 0.06 -6.18 6.86
CA TRP A 112 -0.04 -6.91 8.13
C TRP A 112 1.31 -7.11 8.83
N GLN A 113 2.43 -6.66 8.23
CA GLN A 113 3.78 -6.79 8.80
C GLN A 113 4.44 -5.45 9.07
N VAL A 114 4.35 -4.52 8.12
CA VAL A 114 5.16 -3.29 8.10
C VAL A 114 4.31 -2.08 7.72
N PRO A 115 4.56 -0.89 8.28
CA PRO A 115 3.78 0.32 8.00
C PRO A 115 4.20 0.98 6.67
N VAL A 116 4.26 0.16 5.61
CA VAL A 116 4.69 0.55 4.26
C VAL A 116 3.73 -0.05 3.24
N LEU A 117 3.36 0.75 2.25
CA LEU A 117 2.58 0.35 1.08
C LEU A 117 3.40 0.64 -0.19
N ARG A 118 2.97 0.16 -1.35
CA ARG A 118 3.65 0.42 -2.62
C ARG A 118 2.65 0.76 -3.71
N TRP A 119 2.91 1.82 -4.46
CA TRP A 119 2.18 2.09 -5.70
C TRP A 119 2.68 1.19 -6.81
N VAL A 120 1.75 0.51 -7.47
CA VAL A 120 2.03 -0.39 -8.56
C VAL A 120 1.02 -0.24 -9.69
N ILE A 121 1.41 -0.64 -10.89
CA ILE A 121 0.46 -1.03 -11.95
C ILE A 121 0.69 -2.51 -12.21
N GLU A 122 -0.38 -3.28 -12.25
CA GLU A 122 -0.37 -4.67 -12.71
C GLU A 122 -0.57 -4.68 -14.22
N SER A 123 0.40 -5.24 -14.94
CA SER A 123 0.27 -5.49 -16.38
C SER A 123 -0.03 -6.95 -16.66
N ASP A 124 -0.46 -7.24 -17.88
CA ASP A 124 -0.72 -8.57 -18.38
C ASP A 124 0.53 -9.45 -18.21
N PRO A 125 0.46 -10.51 -17.39
CA PRO A 125 1.60 -11.40 -17.18
C PRO A 125 2.01 -12.17 -18.45
N ASP A 126 1.12 -12.32 -19.43
CA ASP A 126 1.41 -12.97 -20.72
C ASP A 126 2.08 -12.00 -21.72
N ALA A 127 2.01 -10.69 -21.46
CA ALA A 127 2.65 -9.65 -22.27
C ALA A 127 3.41 -8.63 -21.38
N PRO A 128 4.43 -9.07 -20.63
CA PRO A 128 5.08 -8.23 -19.62
C PRO A 128 5.93 -7.11 -20.23
N LEU A 129 5.82 -5.91 -19.66
CA LEU A 129 6.66 -4.74 -19.97
C LEU A 129 8.06 -4.84 -19.34
N SER A 130 8.78 -5.92 -19.60
CA SER A 130 10.06 -6.25 -18.93
C SER A 130 11.21 -5.29 -19.22
N ASP A 131 11.13 -4.51 -20.31
CA ASP A 131 12.08 -3.45 -20.67
C ASP A 131 11.83 -2.14 -19.89
N ASP A 132 10.67 -2.01 -19.25
CA ASP A 132 10.34 -0.82 -18.48
C ASP A 132 11.23 -0.72 -17.23
N PRO A 133 11.84 0.45 -16.95
CA PRO A 133 12.69 0.63 -15.78
C PRO A 133 11.97 0.36 -14.45
N ARG A 134 10.64 0.48 -14.41
CA ARG A 134 9.77 0.25 -13.24
C ARG A 134 9.41 -1.22 -13.03
N TYR A 135 9.63 -2.09 -14.02
CA TYR A 135 9.33 -3.51 -13.92
C TYR A 135 10.20 -4.21 -12.88
N TYR A 136 9.60 -5.01 -11.97
CA TYR A 136 10.35 -5.58 -10.84
C TYR A 136 10.05 -7.04 -10.46
N ASN A 137 9.03 -7.70 -11.00
CA ASN A 137 8.73 -9.10 -10.64
C ASN A 137 8.02 -9.89 -11.76
N ASP A 138 7.82 -11.19 -11.50
CA ASP A 138 7.33 -12.18 -12.48
C ASP A 138 5.84 -12.12 -12.76
N TRP A 139 5.13 -11.29 -12.00
CA TRP A 139 3.70 -11.04 -12.16
C TRP A 139 3.44 -9.71 -12.87
N ALA A 140 4.47 -9.21 -13.55
CA ALA A 140 4.40 -8.05 -14.41
C ALA A 140 3.91 -6.78 -13.72
N TYR A 141 4.43 -6.52 -12.52
CA TYR A 141 4.19 -5.25 -11.83
C TYR A 141 5.22 -4.18 -12.19
N LEU A 142 4.72 -2.96 -12.37
CA LEU A 142 5.49 -1.73 -12.48
C LEU A 142 5.47 -0.98 -11.14
N HIS A 143 6.61 -0.47 -10.70
CA HIS A 143 6.77 0.29 -9.45
C HIS A 143 6.62 1.80 -9.62
N PHE A 144 5.87 2.45 -8.73
CA PHE A 144 5.67 3.91 -8.70
C PHE A 144 6.00 4.56 -7.35
N GLY A 145 6.73 3.85 -6.48
CA GLY A 145 7.15 4.35 -5.17
C GLY A 145 6.49 3.61 -4.00
N PHE A 146 7.19 3.62 -2.87
CA PHE A 146 6.71 3.15 -1.58
C PHE A 146 6.12 4.31 -0.78
N LEU A 147 4.97 4.09 -0.14
CA LEU A 147 4.45 4.97 0.89
C LEU A 147 4.96 4.51 2.24
N VAL A 148 5.88 5.27 2.84
CA VAL A 148 6.52 4.94 4.12
C VAL A 148 5.99 5.84 5.22
N TRP A 149 5.37 5.26 6.25
CA TRP A 149 4.99 6.01 7.45
C TRP A 149 6.22 6.48 8.22
N THR A 150 6.28 7.78 8.55
CA THR A 150 7.40 8.37 9.30
C THR A 150 7.11 8.57 10.79
N GLY A 151 5.88 8.29 11.23
CA GLY A 151 5.37 8.69 12.55
C GLY A 151 4.67 10.06 12.52
N GLN A 152 4.61 10.74 11.38
CA GLN A 152 3.87 12.00 11.24
C GLN A 152 3.03 12.01 9.97
N ARG A 153 3.60 11.54 8.86
CA ARG A 153 2.98 11.46 7.54
C ARG A 153 3.60 10.32 6.73
N PHE A 154 3.00 10.00 5.60
CA PHE A 154 3.61 9.13 4.61
C PHE A 154 4.55 9.93 3.71
N GLU A 155 5.70 9.33 3.40
CA GLU A 155 6.63 9.82 2.40
C GLU A 155 6.67 8.85 1.22
N LEU A 156 6.64 9.39 0.00
CA LEU A 156 6.89 8.62 -1.20
C LEU A 156 8.39 8.39 -1.38
N LYS A 157 8.83 7.13 -1.43
CA LYS A 157 10.23 6.75 -1.61
C LYS A 157 10.39 5.79 -2.79
N ASP A 158 11.39 6.01 -3.64
CA ASP A 158 11.71 5.08 -4.74
C ASP A 158 12.21 3.73 -4.21
N LYS A 159 12.98 3.74 -3.10
CA LYS A 159 13.55 2.53 -2.52
C LYS A 159 13.33 2.44 -1.03
N VAL A 160 13.25 1.20 -0.55
CA VAL A 160 13.22 0.85 0.86
C VAL A 160 14.16 -0.32 1.13
N ASP A 161 14.53 -0.52 2.38
CA ASP A 161 15.30 -1.69 2.81
C ASP A 161 14.40 -2.91 3.05
N ARG A 162 15.01 -4.10 3.11
CA ARG A 162 14.28 -5.38 3.29
C ARG A 162 13.47 -5.44 4.58
N SER A 163 13.85 -4.70 5.63
CA SER A 163 13.07 -4.67 6.88
C SER A 163 11.77 -3.88 6.73
N ARG A 164 11.72 -2.94 5.79
CA ARG A 164 10.53 -2.17 5.41
C ARG A 164 9.69 -2.80 4.31
N TRP A 165 10.24 -3.77 3.56
CA TRP A 165 9.51 -4.57 2.58
C TRP A 165 9.91 -6.05 2.65
N PRO A 166 9.48 -6.75 3.72
CA PRO A 166 9.84 -8.13 3.94
C PRO A 166 9.21 -9.05 2.89
N CYS A 167 9.82 -10.20 2.68
CA CYS A 167 9.24 -11.23 1.82
C CYS A 167 7.95 -11.79 2.43
N ARG A 168 7.05 -12.32 1.60
CA ARG A 168 5.91 -13.07 2.12
C ARG A 168 6.37 -14.34 2.83
N PRO A 169 5.60 -14.82 3.81
CA PRO A 169 5.75 -16.17 4.33
C PRO A 169 5.71 -17.18 3.19
N VAL A 170 6.63 -18.14 3.24
CA VAL A 170 6.68 -19.27 2.33
C VAL A 170 6.27 -20.54 3.08
N ALA A 171 5.87 -21.57 2.34
CA ALA A 171 5.60 -22.88 2.91
C ALA A 171 6.84 -23.44 3.63
N GLU A 172 6.61 -24.30 4.63
CA GLU A 172 7.68 -24.93 5.40
C GLU A 172 8.69 -25.65 4.49
N GLY A 173 9.98 -25.50 4.80
CA GLY A 173 11.08 -26.09 4.01
C GLY A 173 11.45 -25.33 2.73
N LYS A 174 10.75 -24.23 2.38
CA LYS A 174 11.14 -23.35 1.27
C LYS A 174 12.12 -22.27 1.73
N PRO A 175 13.11 -21.89 0.88
CA PRO A 175 13.99 -20.76 1.18
C PRO A 175 13.18 -19.46 1.36
N ALA A 176 13.64 -18.57 2.25
CA ALA A 176 13.04 -17.25 2.38
C ALA A 176 13.04 -16.52 1.03
N CYS A 177 11.97 -15.78 0.74
CA CYS A 177 11.80 -15.02 -0.50
C CYS A 177 11.72 -15.87 -1.78
N SER A 178 11.48 -17.18 -1.69
CA SER A 178 11.39 -18.04 -2.88
C SER A 178 10.05 -17.98 -3.63
N ASP A 179 9.07 -17.21 -3.14
CA ASP A 179 7.79 -17.04 -3.82
C ASP A 179 7.95 -16.17 -5.07
N ALA A 180 7.18 -16.44 -6.12
CA ALA A 180 7.30 -15.76 -7.42
C ALA A 180 7.17 -14.22 -7.34
N LEU A 181 6.39 -13.65 -6.41
CA LEU A 181 6.36 -12.18 -6.27
C LEU A 181 7.57 -11.61 -5.49
N ASP A 182 8.40 -12.43 -4.86
CA ASP A 182 9.57 -12.01 -4.07
C ASP A 182 10.93 -12.50 -4.64
N SER A 183 10.94 -13.49 -5.54
CA SER A 183 12.13 -14.27 -5.92
C SER A 183 13.10 -13.62 -6.91
N ARG A 184 12.71 -12.57 -7.64
CA ARG A 184 13.56 -11.94 -8.68
C ARG A 184 14.43 -10.79 -8.22
N GLY A 185 14.60 -10.60 -6.91
CA GLY A 185 15.44 -9.51 -6.40
C GLY A 185 14.87 -8.16 -6.82
N ASP A 186 13.71 -7.82 -6.26
CA ASP A 186 13.07 -6.52 -6.41
C ASP A 186 14.09 -5.38 -6.29
N ARG A 187 14.42 -4.75 -7.42
CA ARG A 187 15.48 -3.73 -7.53
C ARG A 187 15.21 -2.46 -6.71
N PHE A 188 13.97 -2.30 -6.24
CA PHE A 188 13.52 -1.19 -5.41
C PHE A 188 13.62 -1.52 -3.91
N VAL A 189 13.98 -2.77 -3.57
CA VAL A 189 14.21 -3.21 -2.19
C VAL A 189 15.69 -3.54 -2.00
N THR A 190 16.37 -2.73 -1.20
CA THR A 190 17.78 -2.99 -0.87
C THR A 190 17.89 -4.09 0.19
N PRO A 191 18.97 -4.90 0.16
CA PRO A 191 19.24 -5.89 1.19
C PRO A 191 19.21 -5.33 2.61
#